data_AF-A0A9E3SBD2-F1
#
_entry.id   AF-A0A9E3SBD2-F1
#
_cell.length_a   1.000
_cell.length_b   1.000
_cell.length_c   1.000
_cell.angle_alpha   90.00
_cell.angle_beta   90.00
_cell.angle_gamma   90.00
#
_symmetry.space_group_name_H-M   'P 1'
#
loop_
_entity.id
_entity.type
_entity.pdbx_description
1 polymer ?
#
loop_
_entity_poly.entity_id
_entity_poly.type
_entity_poly.pdbx_seq_one_letter_code
_entity_poly.pdbx_strand_id
1 'polypeptide(L)' 'MDLINRIRENAKGSNKRIVLPEATEERTLRAADVILEENLADLILLG' A
#
# COMPACT_ATOMS: atom_id res chain seq x y z
N MET A 1 3.12 15.90 -14.35
CA MET A 1 3.10 14.83 -13.33
C MET A 1 2.46 13.61 -13.94
N ASP A 2 3.11 12.46 -13.84
CA ASP A 2 2.58 11.16 -14.26
C ASP A 2 1.31 10.82 -13.44
N LEU A 3 0.32 10.16 -14.07
CA LEU A 3 -0.97 9.83 -13.44
C LEU A 3 -0.78 9.01 -12.16
N ILE A 4 0.14 8.05 -12.17
CA ILE A 4 0.40 7.17 -11.03
C ILE A 4 0.94 7.98 -9.85
N ASN A 5 1.84 8.91 -10.11
CA ASN A 5 2.41 9.75 -9.06
C ASN A 5 1.32 10.60 -8.39
N ARG A 6 0.40 11.18 -9.16
CA ARG A 6 -0.74 11.94 -8.62
C ARG A 6 -1.64 11.07 -7.72
N ILE A 7 -1.86 9.81 -8.09
CA ILE A 7 -2.65 8.88 -7.27
C ILE A 7 -1.92 8.57 -5.96
N ARG A 8 -0.62 8.31 -6.01
CA ARG A 8 0.21 8.04 -4.81
C ARG A 8 0.22 9.23 -3.85
N GLU A 9 0.36 10.46 -4.35
CA GLU A 9 0.31 11.67 -3.52
C GLU A 9 -1.03 11.81 -2.79
N ASN A 10 -2.15 11.58 -3.49
CA ASN A 10 -3.47 11.62 -2.87
C ASN A 10 -3.68 10.52 -1.82
N ALA A 11 -3.10 9.33 -2.03
CA ALA A 11 -3.16 8.22 -1.09
C ALA A 11 -2.46 8.56 0.24
N LYS A 12 -1.23 9.10 0.18
CA LYS A 12 -0.48 9.56 1.35
C LYS A 12 -1.27 10.55 2.21
N GLY A 13 -1.95 11.51 1.58
CA GLY A 13 -2.77 12.50 2.30
C GLY A 13 -4.06 11.94 2.90
N SER A 14 -4.56 10.81 2.38
CA SER A 14 -5.82 10.21 2.82
C SER A 14 -5.66 9.15 3.92
N ASN A 15 -4.43 8.64 4.10
CA ASN A 15 -4.04 7.56 5.02
C ASN A 15 -5.12 6.48 5.20
N LYS A 16 -5.57 5.91 4.08
CA LYS A 16 -6.63 4.90 4.09
C LYS A 16 -6.10 3.58 4.63
N ARG A 17 -6.98 2.75 5.18
CA ARG A 17 -6.63 1.41 5.63
C ARG A 17 -6.82 0.39 4.52
N ILE A 18 -5.82 -0.46 4.29
CA ILE A 18 -5.84 -1.55 3.33
C ILE A 18 -5.67 -2.87 4.09
N VAL A 19 -6.50 -3.87 3.76
CA VAL A 19 -6.39 -5.22 4.31
C VAL A 19 -5.99 -6.16 3.17
N LEU A 20 -4.87 -6.86 3.31
CA LEU A 20 -4.41 -7.86 2.34
C LEU A 20 -4.53 -9.26 2.96
N PRO A 21 -5.50 -10.09 2.54
CA PRO A 21 -5.73 -11.40 3.12
C PRO A 21 -4.81 -12.52 2.60
N GLU A 22 -3.97 -12.24 1.60
CA GLU A 22 -3.02 -13.20 1.04
C GLU A 22 -1.58 -12.93 1.53
N ALA A 23 -1.38 -12.74 2.84
CA ALA A 23 -0.08 -12.37 3.40
C ALA A 23 1.04 -13.43 3.25
N THR A 24 0.71 -14.62 2.77
CA THR A 24 1.68 -15.68 2.46
C THR A 24 2.22 -15.60 1.03
N GLU A 25 1.61 -14.78 0.17
CA GLU A 25 2.00 -14.63 -1.23
C GLU A 25 3.10 -13.58 -1.38
N GLU A 26 4.22 -13.94 -2.02
CA GLU A 26 5.38 -13.06 -2.17
C GLU A 26 5.02 -11.72 -2.85
N ARG A 27 4.14 -11.75 -3.86
CA ARG A 27 3.68 -10.53 -4.55
C ARG A 27 2.94 -9.57 -3.61
N THR A 28 2.20 -10.10 -2.64
CA THR A 28 1.44 -9.33 -1.66
C THR A 28 2.37 -8.70 -0.65
N LEU A 29 3.39 -9.44 -0.22
CA LEU A 29 4.45 -8.94 0.67
C LEU A 29 5.28 -7.83 0.00
N ARG A 30 5.67 -7.99 -1.27
CA ARG A 30 6.37 -6.92 -2.00
C ARG A 30 5.52 -5.65 -2.15
N ALA A 31 4.21 -5.79 -2.34
CA ALA A 31 3.31 -4.65 -2.36
C ALA A 31 3.18 -3.99 -0.97
N ALA A 32 3.14 -4.80 0.09
CA ALA A 32 3.13 -4.34 1.47
C ALA A 32 4.38 -3.50 1.79
N ASP A 33 5.58 -3.97 1.39
CA ASP A 33 6.84 -3.24 1.57
C ASP A 33 6.76 -1.85 0.94
N VAL A 34 6.31 -1.77 -0.32
CA VAL A 34 6.16 -0.49 -1.03
C VAL A 34 5.16 0.45 -0.33
N ILE A 35 4.05 -0.09 0.19
CA ILE A 35 3.05 0.70 0.92
C ILE A 35 3.66 1.29 2.21
N LEU A 36 4.46 0.50 2.93
CA LEU A 36 5.08 0.91 4.19
C LEU A 36 6.23 1.90 3.96
N GLU A 37 7.14 1.63 3.02
CA GLU A 37 8.28 2.49 2.70
C GLU A 37 7.84 3.90 2.26
N GLU A 38 6.80 3.96 1.42
CA GLU A 38 6.28 5.23 0.93
C GLU A 38 5.19 5.85 1.82
N ASN A 39 4.81 5.17 2.91
CA ASN A 39 3.75 5.56 3.83
C ASN A 39 2.43 5.92 3.10
N LEU A 40 1.99 5.02 2.22
CA LEU A 40 0.83 5.25 1.34
C LEU A 40 -0.51 5.01 2.03
N ALA A 41 -0.55 4.12 3.02
CA ALA A 41 -1.76 3.62 3.66
C ALA A 41 -1.44 2.87 4.96
N ASP A 42 -2.40 2.81 5.88
CA ASP A 42 -2.38 1.92 7.04
C ASP A 42 -2.61 0.48 6.57
N LEU A 43 -1.66 -0.41 6.78
CA LEU A 43 -1.73 -1.78 6.27
C LEU A 43 -2.09 -2.80 7.36
N ILE A 44 -3.00 -3.71 7.05
CA ILE A 44 -3.27 -4.93 7.81
C ILE A 44 -3.04 -6.12 6.89
N LEU A 45 -2.20 -7.06 7.32
CA LEU A 45 -1.97 -8.33 6.65
C LEU A 45 -2.74 -9.42 7.41
N LEU A 46 -3.47 -10.27 6.70
CA LEU A 46 -4.10 -11.48 7.25
C LEU A 46 -3.53 -12.71 6.53
N GLY A 47 -3.30 -13.78 7.27
CA GLY A 47 -2.66 -15.01 6.79
C GLY A 47 -1.92 -15.73 7.89
#